data_AF-A0A0J9XCH7-F1
#
_entry.id   AF-A0A0J9XCH7-F1
#
_cell.length_a   1.000
_cell.length_b   1.000
_cell.length_c   1.000
_cell.angle_alpha   90.00
_cell.angle_beta   90.00
_cell.angle_gamma   90.00
#
_symmetry.space_group_name_H-M   'P 1'
#
loop_
_entity.id
_entity.type
_entity.pdbx_description
1 polymer ?
#
loop_
_entity_poly.entity_id
_entity_poly.type
_entity_poly.pdbx_seq_one_letter_code
_entity_poly.pdbx_strand_id
1 'polypeptide(L)'
;MFFSPHRDPTRVAQRIQTRASHGFSNGSKHNNYDSDEDSLWSDSEEEEFPVNPSDTDEDEASTPEGESDFEQDHDDGFASAHLNKSIKAREDLLSSISDRLELLNVAPTPSHSTPSNDQSNLNLHDTLQKLNATEDSSKYQTRHQDEIRQYQEDLTSKYLAQQEHIASTLQDLSSQREQRLAKHLQVIREREEAERRRIEEERRKEEERLRKIEEERQRQIKLEQQRREEEAKRKAEAEAAAKAKAEAEAKAKAEREAAAVAAAAKKKAEEEAAAKALKEAEVKAKADAKAKSRTAGTALINRLQIEADFLKHKQKIADIKTQILQPVTENKQMKSFCFQAKRKVRPKLGQLTHSQRQLQEIYNSLIQAVDECRNANEIVYHWVLNFFAKAVVAQAEVETIVSIQTATPLGKLAAMMMVRYEPLKELLLARFVKKCPLVIGYTCAIDTEEGRIRMGWKRKGGKWEEPNSYSERLSGICAVWTAITISQVDTAGQPHPYPIENSWRFAARLANTPVELLTDTHFSVMGIWWDVASEIFLNEYGRQGQKILELIHTKWIAQVAERKYPAALRLLLLGEDWKKEGKLGNLLPLEP
;
A
#
# COMPACT_ATOMS: atom_id res chain seq x y z
N MET A 1 11.93 34.31 70.02
CA MET A 1 10.97 35.05 70.86
C MET A 1 9.63 35.05 70.14
N PHE A 2 8.64 34.43 70.79
CA PHE A 2 7.17 34.57 70.70
C PHE A 2 6.48 34.72 69.33
N PHE A 3 5.34 34.11 69.03
CA PHE A 3 4.56 32.95 69.49
C PHE A 3 3.42 32.87 68.43
N SER A 4 2.98 31.67 68.06
CA SER A 4 1.77 31.39 67.24
C SER A 4 0.48 31.66 68.08
N PRO A 5 -0.78 31.25 67.75
CA PRO A 5 -1.47 30.79 66.52
C PRO A 5 -2.97 31.26 66.43
N HIS A 6 -3.79 30.61 65.57
CA HIS A 6 -5.28 30.46 65.59
C HIS A 6 -6.13 31.57 64.94
N ARG A 7 -7.25 31.35 64.24
CA ARG A 7 -8.23 30.23 64.12
C ARG A 7 -9.13 30.47 62.88
N ASP A 8 -9.57 29.39 62.25
CA ASP A 8 -10.68 29.25 61.27
C ASP A 8 -12.07 29.47 61.96
N PRO A 9 -13.29 29.26 61.40
CA PRO A 9 -13.90 29.38 60.05
C PRO A 9 -15.28 30.15 60.06
N THR A 10 -15.91 30.32 58.88
CA THR A 10 -17.36 30.52 58.54
C THR A 10 -18.37 31.16 59.52
N ARG A 11 -19.13 32.19 59.06
CA ARG A 11 -20.63 32.26 59.16
C ARG A 11 -21.30 33.54 58.60
N VAL A 12 -22.46 33.32 57.95
CA VAL A 12 -23.71 34.15 57.94
C VAL A 12 -23.69 35.38 56.99
N ALA A 13 -24.38 35.42 55.84
CA ALA A 13 -25.81 35.30 55.49
C ALA A 13 -26.63 36.61 55.62
N GLN A 14 -27.45 36.88 54.58
CA GLN A 14 -28.53 37.89 54.44
C GLN A 14 -28.03 39.34 54.21
N ARG A 15 -28.56 40.17 53.31
CA ARG A 15 -29.88 40.39 52.70
C ARG A 15 -29.58 41.26 51.44
N ILE A 16 -30.33 41.22 50.34
CA ILE A 16 -31.42 42.16 50.04
C ILE A 16 -32.20 41.62 48.82
N GLN A 17 -33.50 41.46 49.00
CA GLN A 17 -34.53 41.37 47.96
C GLN A 17 -34.78 42.77 47.37
N THR A 18 -35.09 42.89 46.07
CA THR A 18 -36.41 43.35 45.57
C THR A 18 -36.45 43.57 44.05
N ARG A 19 -37.65 43.29 43.50
CA ARG A 19 -38.25 43.60 42.18
C ARG A 19 -37.78 42.76 40.97
N ALA A 20 -38.56 41.80 40.47
CA ALA A 20 -39.85 41.90 39.73
C ALA A 20 -39.71 42.75 38.44
N SER A 21 -40.20 42.37 37.25
CA SER A 21 -40.84 41.17 36.72
C SER A 21 -41.19 41.46 35.25
N HIS A 22 -40.97 40.47 34.36
CA HIS A 22 -41.60 40.25 33.05
C HIS A 22 -41.24 41.12 31.81
N GLY A 23 -40.80 40.40 30.76
CA GLY A 23 -40.74 40.87 29.37
C GLY A 23 -39.91 39.94 28.47
N PHE A 24 -40.47 38.77 28.11
CA PHE A 24 -39.92 37.78 27.17
C PHE A 24 -39.73 38.34 25.74
N SER A 25 -38.63 37.99 25.06
CA SER A 25 -38.62 37.67 23.63
C SER A 25 -37.36 36.89 23.24
N ASN A 26 -37.59 35.82 22.47
CA ASN A 26 -36.64 34.84 21.93
C ASN A 26 -35.48 35.45 21.12
N GLY A 27 -34.32 34.78 21.18
CA GLY A 27 -33.20 35.01 20.26
C GLY A 27 -31.90 34.37 20.75
N SER A 28 -31.89 33.07 21.02
CA SER A 28 -30.67 32.34 21.43
C SER A 28 -29.73 32.17 20.24
N LYS A 29 -28.82 33.12 20.01
CA LYS A 29 -27.63 32.92 19.18
C LYS A 29 -26.66 32.05 19.96
N HIS A 30 -26.60 30.77 19.62
CA HIS A 30 -25.41 29.96 19.91
C HIS A 30 -24.26 30.55 19.11
N ASN A 31 -23.24 31.03 19.83
CA ASN A 31 -21.94 31.33 19.25
C ASN A 31 -21.28 29.99 18.87
N ASN A 32 -21.44 29.58 17.61
CA ASN A 32 -20.49 28.70 16.95
C ASN A 32 -19.15 29.45 16.91
N TYR A 33 -18.23 29.07 17.79
CA TYR A 33 -16.82 29.19 17.47
C TYR A 33 -16.44 27.96 16.64
N ASP A 34 -16.84 27.99 15.37
CA ASP A 34 -16.14 27.25 14.31
C ASP A 34 -14.82 28.01 14.11
N SER A 35 -13.73 27.46 14.65
CA SER A 35 -12.39 27.90 14.27
C SER A 35 -12.03 27.22 12.95
N ASP A 36 -12.41 27.87 11.85
CA ASP A 36 -11.90 27.64 10.49
C ASP A 36 -10.39 27.98 10.40
N GLU A 37 -9.55 27.25 11.12
CA GLU A 37 -8.07 27.35 11.07
C GLU A 37 -7.41 26.08 10.50
N ASP A 38 -8.16 25.19 9.84
CA ASP A 38 -7.61 24.03 9.10
C ASP A 38 -7.31 24.34 7.62
N SER A 39 -7.35 25.62 7.21
CA SER A 39 -7.25 26.06 5.81
C SER A 39 -5.92 26.75 5.44
N LEU A 40 -4.79 26.40 6.09
CA LEU A 40 -3.52 27.06 5.79
C LEU A 40 -2.37 26.17 5.31
N TRP A 41 -2.56 24.85 5.17
CA TRP A 41 -1.72 23.99 4.31
C TRP A 41 -2.57 22.84 3.78
N SER A 42 -3.18 23.06 2.61
CA SER A 42 -3.80 22.01 1.81
C SER A 42 -2.79 20.90 1.52
N ASP A 43 -3.23 19.65 1.64
CA ASP A 43 -2.54 18.41 1.27
C ASP A 43 -2.08 18.39 -0.22
N SER A 44 -2.38 19.44 -0.98
CA SER A 44 -1.97 19.67 -2.37
C SER A 44 -0.49 20.00 -2.56
N GLU A 45 0.27 20.38 -1.52
CA GLU A 45 1.74 20.48 -1.62
C GLU A 45 2.46 19.14 -1.32
N GLU A 46 1.72 18.04 -1.04
CA GLU A 46 2.28 16.68 -1.05
C GLU A 46 2.46 16.12 -2.49
N GLU A 47 2.04 16.84 -3.54
CA GLU A 47 2.26 16.52 -4.96
C GLU A 47 3.34 17.40 -5.59
N GLU A 48 4.60 16.95 -5.58
CA GLU A 48 5.58 17.21 -6.65
C GLU A 48 6.82 16.31 -6.45
N PHE A 49 6.64 15.05 -6.83
CA PHE A 49 7.74 14.15 -7.17
C PHE A 49 7.48 13.59 -8.58
N PRO A 50 7.79 14.32 -9.66
CA PRO A 50 8.12 13.68 -10.92
C PRO A 50 9.53 13.08 -10.79
N VAL A 51 9.63 11.77 -11.01
CA VAL A 51 10.90 11.04 -11.15
C VAL A 51 11.15 10.89 -12.65
N ASN A 52 11.85 11.86 -13.25
CA ASN A 52 12.84 11.64 -14.33
C ASN A 52 13.51 12.97 -14.73
N PRO A 53 14.81 12.95 -15.10
CA PRO A 53 15.51 14.13 -15.58
C PRO A 53 15.50 14.16 -17.11
N SER A 54 14.81 15.15 -17.68
CA SER A 54 15.14 15.64 -19.01
C SER A 54 15.01 17.15 -18.99
N ASP A 55 16.14 17.81 -19.25
CA ASP A 55 16.23 19.25 -19.46
C ASP A 55 15.22 19.72 -20.50
N THR A 56 14.53 20.83 -20.21
CA THR A 56 14.30 21.91 -21.18
C THR A 56 13.91 23.17 -20.41
N ASP A 57 14.78 24.17 -20.49
CA ASP A 57 14.47 25.57 -20.19
C ASP A 57 13.36 26.05 -21.17
N GLU A 58 12.31 26.67 -20.64
CA GLU A 58 11.28 27.34 -21.44
C GLU A 58 11.53 28.85 -21.45
N ASP A 59 11.83 29.38 -22.64
CA ASP A 59 11.59 30.78 -23.00
C ASP A 59 10.40 30.86 -23.99
N GLU A 60 9.43 31.69 -23.60
CA GLU A 60 8.41 32.44 -24.35
C GLU A 60 7.85 31.98 -25.73
N ALA A 61 6.52 31.78 -25.71
CA ALA A 61 5.50 32.42 -26.55
C ALA A 61 4.96 31.73 -27.84
N SER A 62 3.61 31.62 -27.82
CA SER A 62 2.64 31.74 -28.94
C SER A 62 2.05 30.43 -29.53
N THR A 63 0.75 30.25 -29.29
CA THR A 63 -0.21 29.37 -30.02
C THR A 63 -0.60 29.99 -31.39
N PRO A 64 -1.42 29.38 -32.30
CA PRO A 64 -2.24 28.15 -32.18
C PRO A 64 -2.36 27.22 -33.45
N GLU A 65 -3.12 26.13 -33.27
CA GLU A 65 -3.90 25.30 -34.24
C GLU A 65 -3.25 24.08 -34.96
N GLY A 66 -3.92 22.92 -34.88
CA GLY A 66 -3.86 21.85 -35.89
C GLY A 66 -3.79 20.39 -35.39
N GLU A 67 -4.95 19.73 -35.33
CA GLU A 67 -5.28 18.30 -35.55
C GLU A 67 -4.32 17.10 -35.28
N SER A 68 -4.89 16.12 -34.54
CA SER A 68 -4.71 14.65 -34.55
C SER A 68 -3.30 14.03 -34.64
N ASP A 69 -2.94 13.23 -33.63
CA ASP A 69 -2.73 11.79 -33.89
C ASP A 69 -2.63 10.93 -32.61
N PHE A 70 -3.00 9.68 -32.80
CA PHE A 70 -2.97 8.55 -31.88
C PHE A 70 -1.54 8.01 -31.81
N GLU A 71 -0.87 8.10 -30.65
CA GLU A 71 0.45 7.48 -30.46
C GLU A 71 0.46 6.44 -29.34
N GLN A 72 1.08 5.34 -29.70
CA GLN A 72 1.19 4.05 -29.06
C GLN A 72 2.61 3.96 -28.54
N ASP A 73 2.80 3.83 -27.22
CA ASP A 73 4.11 3.89 -26.58
C ASP A 73 5.07 2.78 -27.07
N HIS A 74 6.31 3.25 -27.29
CA HIS A 74 7.50 2.57 -27.81
C HIS A 74 8.10 1.50 -26.88
N ASP A 75 8.46 0.34 -27.44
CA ASP A 75 9.43 -0.61 -26.84
C ASP A 75 10.37 -1.26 -27.89
N ASP A 76 10.82 -0.47 -28.89
CA ASP A 76 11.63 -0.99 -30.03
C ASP A 76 13.12 -0.57 -30.00
N GLY A 77 13.59 0.13 -28.96
CA GLY A 77 14.94 0.70 -28.92
C GLY A 77 16.07 -0.34 -28.79
N PHE A 78 15.82 -1.46 -28.10
CA PHE A 78 16.89 -2.40 -27.76
C PHE A 78 17.13 -3.48 -28.84
N ALA A 79 16.07 -3.89 -29.55
CA ALA A 79 16.17 -4.87 -30.64
C ALA A 79 16.83 -4.30 -31.90
N SER A 80 16.57 -3.02 -32.21
CA SER A 80 17.11 -2.34 -33.40
C SER A 80 18.64 -2.15 -33.34
N ALA A 81 19.19 -1.87 -32.17
CA ALA A 81 20.63 -1.72 -31.98
C ALA A 81 21.41 -3.04 -32.21
N HIS A 82 20.83 -4.18 -31.79
CA HIS A 82 21.46 -5.49 -31.95
C HIS A 82 21.39 -5.98 -33.40
N LEU A 83 20.29 -5.68 -34.09
CA LEU A 83 20.11 -5.99 -35.51
C LEU A 83 21.07 -5.17 -36.39
N ASN A 84 21.19 -3.86 -36.13
CA ASN A 84 22.09 -2.98 -36.88
C ASN A 84 23.58 -3.34 -36.70
N LYS A 85 23.96 -3.80 -35.51
CA LYS A 85 25.32 -4.29 -35.24
C LYS A 85 25.63 -5.60 -35.99
N SER A 86 24.63 -6.47 -36.13
CA SER A 86 24.76 -7.71 -36.90
C SER A 86 24.77 -7.48 -38.41
N ILE A 87 24.05 -6.47 -38.91
CA ILE A 87 24.06 -6.07 -40.32
C ILE A 87 25.43 -5.49 -40.70
N LYS A 88 25.97 -4.59 -39.86
CA LYS A 88 27.29 -3.98 -40.10
C LYS A 88 28.43 -5.00 -40.11
N ALA A 89 28.40 -5.97 -39.18
CA ALA A 89 29.38 -7.07 -39.16
C ALA A 89 29.32 -7.96 -40.42
N ARG A 90 28.13 -8.06 -41.04
CA ARG A 90 27.93 -8.84 -42.28
C ARG A 90 28.38 -8.04 -43.51
N GLU A 91 28.20 -6.73 -43.52
CA GLU A 91 28.70 -5.82 -44.57
C GLU A 91 30.23 -5.77 -44.57
N ASP A 92 30.88 -5.70 -43.40
CA ASP A 92 32.33 -5.71 -43.27
C ASP A 92 32.94 -7.03 -43.77
N LEU A 93 32.26 -8.17 -43.54
CA LEU A 93 32.69 -9.48 -44.03
C LEU A 93 32.58 -9.58 -45.56
N LEU A 94 31.51 -9.03 -46.15
CA LEU A 94 31.31 -9.02 -47.61
C LEU A 94 32.32 -8.10 -48.31
N SER A 95 32.68 -6.97 -47.71
CA SER A 95 33.75 -6.09 -48.21
C SER A 95 35.10 -6.81 -48.22
N SER A 96 35.45 -7.52 -47.14
CA SER A 96 36.72 -8.27 -47.05
C SER A 96 36.83 -9.40 -48.07
N ILE A 97 35.71 -10.04 -48.43
CA ILE A 97 35.67 -11.07 -49.48
C ILE A 97 35.83 -10.44 -50.87
N SER A 98 35.25 -9.26 -51.11
CA SER A 98 35.40 -8.49 -52.35
C SER A 98 36.86 -8.07 -52.58
N ASP A 99 37.52 -7.55 -51.54
CA ASP A 99 38.93 -7.12 -51.61
C ASP A 99 39.88 -8.30 -51.89
N ARG A 100 39.56 -9.50 -51.37
CA ARG A 100 40.33 -10.73 -51.64
C ARG A 100 40.12 -11.27 -53.06
N LEU A 101 38.96 -11.04 -53.67
CA LEU A 101 38.68 -11.43 -55.05
C LEU A 101 39.39 -10.50 -56.05
N GLU A 102 39.58 -9.22 -55.73
CA GLU A 102 40.35 -8.28 -56.56
C GLU A 102 41.86 -8.60 -56.58
N LEU A 103 42.41 -9.09 -55.46
CA LEU A 103 43.82 -9.50 -55.36
C LEU A 103 44.17 -10.75 -56.19
N LEU A 104 43.19 -11.55 -56.59
CA LEU A 104 43.40 -12.74 -57.42
C LEU A 104 43.38 -12.45 -58.94
N ASN A 105 43.11 -11.20 -59.35
CA ASN A 105 42.87 -10.84 -60.75
C ASN A 105 43.98 -9.99 -61.40
N VAL A 106 45.19 -9.96 -60.85
CA VAL A 106 46.33 -9.22 -61.42
C VAL A 106 46.97 -10.01 -62.58
N ALA A 107 46.67 -9.59 -63.82
CA ALA A 107 47.31 -10.08 -65.04
C ALA A 107 48.77 -9.56 -65.17
N PRO A 108 49.72 -10.34 -65.72
CA PRO A 108 51.10 -9.90 -65.90
C PRO A 108 51.26 -9.01 -67.15
N THR A 109 51.96 -7.88 -66.99
CA THR A 109 52.30 -6.89 -68.03
C THR A 109 53.40 -7.40 -68.99
N PRO A 110 53.34 -7.15 -70.30
CA PRO A 110 54.41 -7.52 -71.23
C PRO A 110 55.41 -6.37 -71.44
N SER A 111 56.71 -6.65 -71.30
CA SER A 111 57.80 -5.77 -71.72
C SER A 111 58.33 -6.18 -73.10
N HIS A 112 58.41 -5.22 -74.03
CA HIS A 112 58.93 -5.39 -75.39
C HIS A 112 60.44 -5.68 -75.45
N SER A 113 60.85 -6.64 -76.30
CA SER A 113 62.03 -6.52 -77.18
C SER A 113 62.01 -7.60 -78.28
N THR A 114 62.29 -7.21 -79.52
CA THR A 114 62.61 -8.07 -80.67
C THR A 114 64.14 -8.12 -80.84
N PRO A 115 64.76 -9.21 -81.35
CA PRO A 115 64.91 -9.35 -82.80
C PRO A 115 64.95 -10.79 -83.39
N SER A 116 64.58 -10.84 -84.67
CA SER A 116 65.09 -11.67 -85.78
C SER A 116 65.07 -13.21 -85.71
N ASN A 117 64.20 -13.76 -86.56
CA ASN A 117 64.45 -14.77 -87.61
C ASN A 117 65.40 -15.93 -87.28
N ASP A 118 64.85 -17.13 -87.04
CA ASP A 118 65.28 -18.34 -87.74
C ASP A 118 64.27 -19.51 -87.61
N GLN A 119 63.84 -19.94 -88.79
CA GLN A 119 63.47 -21.29 -89.24
C GLN A 119 62.83 -22.32 -88.26
N SER A 120 61.63 -22.72 -88.68
CA SER A 120 61.22 -24.11 -88.95
C SER A 120 60.64 -24.99 -87.84
N ASN A 121 59.54 -25.65 -88.24
CA ASN A 121 58.80 -26.77 -87.63
C ASN A 121 57.81 -26.44 -86.50
N LEU A 122 56.55 -26.23 -86.93
CA LEU A 122 55.37 -26.54 -86.13
C LEU A 122 55.39 -28.03 -85.74
N ASN A 123 55.63 -28.33 -84.47
CA ASN A 123 55.37 -29.65 -83.92
C ASN A 123 53.87 -29.77 -83.60
N LEU A 124 53.07 -30.17 -84.58
CA LEU A 124 51.61 -30.34 -84.47
C LEU A 124 51.22 -31.25 -83.30
N HIS A 125 52.12 -32.16 -82.89
CA HIS A 125 51.95 -33.05 -81.75
C HIS A 125 51.93 -32.32 -80.39
N ASP A 126 52.82 -31.34 -80.19
CA ASP A 126 52.86 -30.54 -78.95
C ASP A 126 51.62 -29.64 -78.82
N THR A 127 51.11 -29.13 -79.93
CA THR A 127 49.89 -28.30 -79.93
C THR A 127 48.65 -29.12 -79.61
N LEU A 128 48.53 -30.35 -80.15
CA LEU A 128 47.43 -31.26 -79.85
C LEU A 128 47.48 -31.80 -78.41
N GLN A 129 48.65 -32.11 -77.87
CA GLN A 129 48.79 -32.48 -76.46
C GLN A 129 48.40 -31.34 -75.52
N LYS A 130 48.79 -30.10 -75.83
CA LYS A 130 48.38 -28.92 -75.06
C LYS A 130 46.87 -28.70 -75.13
N LEU A 131 46.24 -28.87 -76.30
CA LEU A 131 44.79 -28.75 -76.46
C LEU A 131 44.02 -29.83 -75.65
N ASN A 132 44.46 -31.08 -75.70
CA ASN A 132 43.86 -32.16 -74.89
C ASN A 132 44.05 -31.91 -73.37
N ALA A 133 45.23 -31.45 -72.95
CA ALA A 133 45.49 -31.10 -71.56
C ALA A 133 44.61 -29.92 -71.09
N THR A 134 44.36 -28.93 -71.95
CA THR A 134 43.43 -27.83 -71.64
C THR A 134 41.97 -28.27 -71.62
N GLU A 135 41.55 -29.21 -72.48
CA GLU A 135 40.20 -29.80 -72.41
C GLU A 135 39.98 -30.60 -71.13
N ASP A 136 40.96 -31.41 -70.72
CA ASP A 136 40.85 -32.21 -69.50
C ASP A 136 40.90 -31.33 -68.24
N SER A 137 41.72 -30.27 -68.25
CA SER A 137 41.71 -29.24 -67.20
C SER A 137 40.36 -28.52 -67.13
N SER A 138 39.76 -28.20 -68.28
CA SER A 138 38.43 -27.56 -68.34
C SER A 138 37.33 -28.47 -67.78
N LYS A 139 37.31 -29.75 -68.17
CA LYS A 139 36.36 -30.75 -67.64
C LYS A 139 36.52 -30.94 -66.12
N TYR A 140 37.74 -30.94 -65.61
CA TYR A 140 38.01 -31.00 -64.17
C TYR A 140 37.48 -29.77 -63.44
N GLN A 141 37.70 -28.58 -64.01
CA GLN A 141 37.26 -27.31 -63.43
C GLN A 141 35.73 -27.18 -63.44
N THR A 142 35.05 -27.64 -64.48
CA THR A 142 33.58 -27.72 -64.54
C THR A 142 33.03 -28.68 -63.48
N ARG A 143 33.60 -29.88 -63.32
CA ARG A 143 33.17 -30.82 -62.27
C ARG A 143 33.33 -30.25 -60.87
N HIS A 144 34.45 -29.57 -60.61
CA HIS A 144 34.68 -28.96 -59.31
C HIS A 144 33.71 -27.80 -59.03
N GLN A 145 33.37 -27.01 -60.07
CA GLN A 145 32.32 -25.99 -59.96
C GLN A 145 30.93 -26.61 -59.71
N ASP A 146 30.60 -27.73 -60.36
CA ASP A 146 29.34 -28.44 -60.14
C ASP A 146 29.25 -29.04 -58.72
N GLU A 147 30.36 -29.56 -58.18
CA GLU A 147 30.44 -30.04 -56.79
C GLU A 147 30.23 -28.91 -55.77
N ILE A 148 30.87 -27.75 -55.98
CA ILE A 148 30.68 -26.56 -55.15
C ILE A 148 29.22 -26.08 -55.20
N ARG A 149 28.63 -26.08 -56.40
CA ARG A 149 27.22 -25.70 -56.60
C ARG A 149 26.27 -26.65 -55.87
N GLN A 150 26.45 -27.96 -56.00
CA GLN A 150 25.63 -28.94 -55.27
C GLN A 150 25.75 -28.79 -53.75
N TYR A 151 26.96 -28.52 -53.25
CA TYR A 151 27.18 -28.28 -51.82
C TYR A 151 26.48 -26.99 -51.35
N GLN A 152 26.51 -25.93 -52.15
CA GLN A 152 25.79 -24.69 -51.85
C GLN A 152 24.26 -24.89 -51.88
N GLU A 153 23.74 -25.66 -52.85
CA GLU A 153 22.31 -25.98 -52.95
C GLU A 153 21.83 -26.82 -51.75
N ASP A 154 22.59 -27.84 -51.32
CA ASP A 154 22.28 -28.65 -50.14
C ASP A 154 22.31 -27.84 -48.84
N LEU A 155 23.32 -26.97 -48.68
CA LEU A 155 23.42 -26.08 -47.52
C LEU A 155 22.25 -25.09 -47.45
N THR A 156 21.86 -24.54 -48.60
CA THR A 156 20.71 -23.63 -48.72
C THR A 156 19.40 -24.35 -48.41
N SER A 157 19.24 -25.58 -48.91
CA SER A 157 18.05 -26.40 -48.64
C SER A 157 17.90 -26.72 -47.14
N LYS A 158 18.99 -27.08 -46.46
CA LYS A 158 19.00 -27.30 -45.00
C LYS A 158 18.66 -26.05 -44.21
N TYR A 159 19.18 -24.89 -44.63
CA TYR A 159 18.88 -23.62 -43.98
C TYR A 159 17.41 -23.22 -44.14
N LEU A 160 16.83 -23.39 -45.33
CA LEU A 160 15.42 -23.13 -45.60
C LEU A 160 14.50 -24.05 -44.77
N ALA A 161 14.80 -25.35 -44.72
CA ALA A 161 14.04 -26.30 -43.90
C ALA A 161 14.08 -25.94 -42.40
N GLN A 162 15.24 -25.47 -41.92
CA GLN A 162 15.36 -25.00 -40.54
C GLN A 162 14.56 -23.72 -40.28
N GLN A 163 14.57 -22.75 -41.21
CA GLN A 163 13.75 -21.55 -41.10
C GLN A 163 12.25 -21.88 -41.09
N GLU A 164 11.80 -22.80 -41.94
CA GLU A 164 10.40 -23.23 -42.01
C GLU A 164 9.95 -23.94 -40.72
N HIS A 165 10.81 -24.79 -40.15
CA HIS A 165 10.56 -25.42 -38.85
C HIS A 165 10.45 -24.38 -37.72
N ILE A 166 11.34 -23.38 -37.69
CA ILE A 166 11.30 -22.29 -36.70
C ILE A 166 10.00 -21.48 -36.86
N ALA A 167 9.63 -21.11 -38.09
CA ALA A 167 8.41 -20.38 -38.38
C ALA A 167 7.16 -21.15 -37.93
N SER A 168 7.06 -22.45 -38.25
CA SER A 168 5.97 -23.31 -37.79
C SER A 168 5.90 -23.39 -36.26
N THR A 169 7.04 -23.53 -35.60
CA THR A 169 7.08 -23.63 -34.13
C THR A 169 6.62 -22.32 -33.47
N LEU A 170 7.01 -21.17 -34.03
CA LEU A 170 6.57 -19.85 -33.55
C LEU A 170 5.07 -19.63 -33.75
N GLN A 171 4.51 -20.11 -34.86
CA GLN A 171 3.07 -20.03 -35.14
C GLN A 171 2.24 -20.93 -34.20
N ASP A 172 2.74 -22.12 -33.86
CA ASP A 172 2.08 -22.98 -32.88
C ASP A 172 2.11 -22.35 -31.47
N LEU A 173 3.24 -21.75 -31.09
CA LEU A 173 3.39 -21.02 -29.83
C LEU A 173 2.46 -19.81 -29.73
N SER A 174 2.29 -19.03 -30.81
CA SER A 174 1.37 -17.90 -30.83
C SER A 174 -0.08 -18.35 -30.72
N SER A 175 -0.48 -19.40 -31.46
CA SER A 175 -1.83 -19.97 -31.38
C SER A 175 -2.14 -20.52 -29.98
N GLN A 176 -1.19 -21.21 -29.35
CA GLN A 176 -1.35 -21.68 -27.97
C GLN A 176 -1.49 -20.52 -26.96
N ARG A 177 -0.75 -19.43 -27.17
CA ARG A 177 -0.85 -18.23 -26.32
C ARG A 177 -2.21 -17.57 -26.46
N GLU A 178 -2.73 -17.42 -27.67
CA GLU A 178 -4.05 -16.86 -27.94
C GLU A 178 -5.17 -17.71 -27.34
N GLN A 179 -5.10 -19.03 -27.46
CA GLN A 179 -6.08 -19.93 -26.83
C GLN A 179 -6.07 -19.85 -25.30
N ARG A 180 -4.90 -19.70 -24.69
CA ARG A 180 -4.78 -19.50 -23.23
C ARG A 180 -5.36 -18.15 -22.80
N LEU A 181 -5.07 -17.09 -23.54
CA LEU A 181 -5.62 -15.75 -23.30
C LEU A 181 -7.14 -15.75 -23.43
N ALA A 182 -7.70 -16.38 -24.46
CA ALA A 182 -9.13 -16.48 -24.67
C ALA A 182 -9.84 -17.21 -23.50
N LYS A 183 -9.25 -18.31 -23.01
CA LYS A 183 -9.76 -19.04 -21.83
C LYS A 183 -9.72 -18.18 -20.57
N HIS A 184 -8.62 -17.46 -20.34
CA HIS A 184 -8.51 -16.56 -19.19
C HIS A 184 -9.55 -15.43 -19.22
N LEU A 185 -9.74 -14.80 -20.39
CA LEU A 185 -10.74 -13.74 -20.56
C LEU A 185 -12.17 -14.26 -20.37
N GLN A 186 -12.47 -15.49 -20.78
CA GLN A 186 -13.76 -16.10 -20.54
C GLN A 186 -14.03 -16.32 -19.04
N VAL A 187 -13.05 -16.84 -18.30
CA VAL A 187 -13.15 -17.02 -16.84
C VAL A 187 -13.34 -15.69 -16.12
N ILE A 188 -12.68 -14.62 -16.58
CA ILE A 188 -12.85 -13.26 -16.01
C ILE A 188 -14.29 -12.77 -16.25
N ARG A 189 -14.80 -12.88 -17.49
CA ARG A 189 -16.19 -12.48 -17.80
C ARG A 189 -17.22 -13.25 -16.98
N GLU A 190 -17.06 -14.56 -16.84
CA GLU A 190 -17.96 -15.40 -16.03
C GLU A 190 -17.91 -15.01 -14.54
N ARG A 191 -16.74 -14.63 -14.01
CA ARG A 191 -16.61 -14.14 -12.63
C ARG A 191 -17.31 -12.79 -12.45
N GLU A 192 -17.11 -11.85 -13.36
CA GLU A 192 -17.75 -10.53 -13.30
C GLU A 192 -19.27 -10.63 -13.40
N GLU A 193 -19.80 -11.51 -14.26
CA GLU A 193 -21.24 -11.75 -14.35
C GLU A 193 -21.80 -12.39 -13.08
N ALA A 194 -21.09 -13.36 -12.50
CA ALA A 194 -21.49 -13.98 -11.24
C ALA A 194 -21.49 -12.98 -10.07
N GLU A 195 -20.53 -12.06 -10.06
CA GLU A 195 -20.42 -11.00 -9.06
C GLU A 195 -21.52 -9.95 -9.21
N ARG A 196 -21.81 -9.50 -10.45
CA ARG A 196 -22.96 -8.63 -10.74
C ARG A 196 -24.29 -9.26 -10.28
N ARG A 197 -24.49 -10.56 -10.52
CA ARG A 197 -25.70 -11.28 -10.05
C ARG A 197 -25.79 -11.35 -8.53
N ARG A 198 -24.67 -11.55 -7.83
CA ARG A 198 -24.64 -11.56 -6.35
C ARG A 198 -25.00 -10.19 -5.77
N ILE A 199 -24.41 -9.13 -6.29
CA ILE A 199 -24.67 -7.75 -5.85
C ILE A 199 -26.15 -7.39 -6.05
N GLU A 200 -26.73 -7.76 -7.19
CA GLU A 200 -28.15 -7.52 -7.47
C GLU A 200 -29.07 -8.30 -6.52
N GLU A 201 -28.73 -9.56 -6.21
CA GLU A 201 -29.51 -10.37 -5.28
C GLU A 201 -29.43 -9.86 -3.83
N GLU A 202 -28.25 -9.38 -3.40
CA GLU A 202 -28.06 -8.74 -2.10
C GLU A 202 -28.84 -7.43 -2.00
N ARG A 203 -28.77 -6.57 -3.03
CA ARG A 203 -29.56 -5.34 -3.09
C ARG A 203 -31.05 -5.61 -2.97
N ARG A 204 -31.55 -6.64 -3.67
CA ARG A 204 -32.97 -7.04 -3.59
C ARG A 204 -33.36 -7.54 -2.19
N LYS A 205 -32.50 -8.33 -1.53
CA LYS A 205 -32.72 -8.80 -0.15
C LYS A 205 -32.70 -7.64 0.85
N GLU A 206 -31.83 -6.67 0.65
CA GLU A 206 -31.72 -5.50 1.52
C GLU A 206 -32.92 -4.55 1.37
N GLU A 207 -33.37 -4.29 0.14
CA GLU A 207 -34.60 -3.54 -0.12
C GLU A 207 -35.83 -4.22 0.50
N GLU A 208 -35.93 -5.55 0.44
CA GLU A 208 -37.03 -6.30 1.07
C GLU A 208 -36.97 -6.22 2.61
N ARG A 209 -35.76 -6.25 3.20
CA ARG A 209 -35.57 -6.07 4.65
C ARG A 209 -35.95 -4.66 5.10
N LEU A 210 -35.54 -3.64 4.36
CA LEU A 210 -35.89 -2.24 4.64
C LEU A 210 -37.40 -2.01 4.58
N ARG A 211 -38.09 -2.59 3.57
CA ARG A 211 -39.56 -2.55 3.50
C ARG A 211 -40.23 -3.20 4.70
N LYS A 212 -39.76 -4.36 5.16
CA LYS A 212 -40.31 -5.03 6.36
C LYS A 212 -40.11 -4.20 7.63
N ILE A 213 -38.94 -3.57 7.79
CA ILE A 213 -38.65 -2.69 8.93
C ILE A 213 -39.56 -1.45 8.91
N GLU A 214 -39.77 -0.86 7.74
CA GLU A 214 -40.65 0.31 7.60
C GLU A 214 -42.12 -0.03 7.87
N GLU A 215 -42.61 -1.17 7.37
CA GLU A 215 -43.96 -1.67 7.68
C GLU A 215 -44.15 -1.94 9.17
N GLU A 216 -43.14 -2.52 9.85
CA GLU A 216 -43.19 -2.79 11.28
C GLU A 216 -43.15 -1.49 12.10
N ARG A 217 -42.34 -0.51 11.71
CA ARG A 217 -42.33 0.84 12.31
C ARG A 217 -43.68 1.54 12.16
N GLN A 218 -44.29 1.48 10.99
CA GLN A 218 -45.62 2.08 10.78
C GLN A 218 -46.72 1.40 11.59
N ARG A 219 -46.64 0.07 11.77
CA ARG A 219 -47.55 -0.66 12.67
C ARG A 219 -47.36 -0.24 14.12
N GLN A 220 -46.11 -0.07 14.58
CA GLN A 220 -45.81 0.41 15.92
C GLN A 220 -46.32 1.84 16.17
N ILE A 221 -46.11 2.75 15.21
CA ILE A 221 -46.60 4.13 15.30
C ILE A 221 -48.13 4.16 15.37
N LYS A 222 -48.83 3.38 14.54
CA LYS A 222 -50.30 3.28 14.59
C LYS A 222 -50.80 2.70 15.92
N LEU A 223 -50.14 1.68 16.45
CA LEU A 223 -50.50 1.08 17.74
C LEU A 223 -50.26 2.05 18.91
N GLU A 224 -49.17 2.82 18.87
CA GLU A 224 -48.86 3.83 19.89
C GLU A 224 -49.84 5.01 19.83
N GLN A 225 -50.23 5.46 18.62
CA GLN A 225 -51.27 6.48 18.45
C GLN A 225 -52.63 6.00 18.99
N GLN A 226 -53.05 4.77 18.68
CA GLN A 226 -54.28 4.19 19.22
C GLN A 226 -54.24 4.08 20.75
N ARG A 227 -53.11 3.67 21.34
CA ARG A 227 -52.94 3.65 22.80
C ARG A 227 -53.00 5.03 23.42
N ARG A 228 -52.40 6.05 22.79
CA ARG A 228 -52.46 7.45 23.27
C ARG A 228 -53.87 8.02 23.18
N GLU A 229 -54.62 7.72 22.11
CA GLU A 229 -56.02 8.13 21.97
C GLU A 229 -56.93 7.45 22.99
N GLU A 230 -56.74 6.15 23.22
CA GLU A 230 -57.49 5.40 24.23
C GLU A 230 -57.16 5.86 25.66
N GLU A 231 -55.89 6.15 25.97
CA GLU A 231 -55.49 6.70 27.26
C GLU A 231 -56.00 8.13 27.45
N ALA A 232 -55.97 8.98 26.41
CA ALA A 232 -56.54 10.32 26.45
C ALA A 232 -58.07 10.28 26.66
N LYS A 233 -58.76 9.35 26.00
CA LYS A 233 -60.21 9.14 26.18
C LYS A 233 -60.54 8.64 27.57
N ARG A 234 -59.78 7.68 28.11
CA ARG A 234 -59.93 7.21 29.51
C ARG A 234 -59.62 8.31 30.53
N LYS A 235 -58.63 9.18 30.28
CA LYS A 235 -58.36 10.35 31.14
C LYS A 235 -59.48 11.38 31.06
N ALA A 236 -60.03 11.67 29.89
CA ALA A 236 -61.14 12.59 29.72
C ALA A 236 -62.43 12.07 30.38
N GLU A 237 -62.74 10.78 30.22
CA GLU A 237 -63.88 10.12 30.88
C GLU A 237 -63.69 10.08 32.41
N ALA A 238 -62.47 9.81 32.89
CA ALA A 238 -62.15 9.86 34.32
C ALA A 238 -62.23 11.29 34.90
N GLU A 239 -61.81 12.31 34.15
CA GLU A 239 -61.91 13.71 34.59
C GLU A 239 -63.36 14.21 34.59
N ALA A 240 -64.17 13.81 33.60
CA ALA A 240 -65.61 14.09 33.57
C ALA A 240 -66.34 13.39 34.73
N ALA A 241 -66.01 12.12 35.00
CA ALA A 241 -66.55 11.39 36.14
C ALA A 241 -66.07 11.97 37.48
N ALA A 242 -64.84 12.48 37.57
CA ALA A 242 -64.32 13.15 38.76
C ALA A 242 -64.98 14.52 38.99
N LYS A 243 -65.24 15.30 37.93
CA LYS A 243 -66.01 16.55 38.04
C LYS A 243 -67.46 16.30 38.45
N ALA A 244 -68.13 15.29 37.87
CA ALA A 244 -69.48 14.91 38.26
C ALA A 244 -69.55 14.37 39.70
N LYS A 245 -68.55 13.58 40.13
CA LYS A 245 -68.42 13.14 41.52
C LYS A 245 -68.11 14.30 42.46
N ALA A 246 -67.25 15.25 42.09
CA ALA A 246 -66.94 16.42 42.91
C ALA A 246 -68.15 17.36 43.08
N GLU A 247 -69.01 17.48 42.06
CA GLU A 247 -70.23 18.29 42.13
C GLU A 247 -71.33 17.60 42.97
N ALA A 248 -71.44 16.28 42.86
CA ALA A 248 -72.31 15.47 43.73
C ALA A 248 -71.79 15.42 45.17
N GLU A 249 -70.48 15.37 45.36
CA GLU A 249 -69.81 15.33 46.67
C GLU A 249 -69.78 16.73 47.31
N ALA A 250 -69.77 17.83 46.56
CA ALA A 250 -69.98 19.18 47.09
C ALA A 250 -71.40 19.39 47.65
N LYS A 251 -72.43 18.83 46.98
CA LYS A 251 -73.81 18.78 47.51
C LYS A 251 -73.92 17.84 48.72
N ALA A 252 -73.29 16.67 48.68
CA ALA A 252 -73.33 15.71 49.77
C ALA A 252 -72.45 16.12 50.97
N LYS A 253 -71.40 16.93 50.78
CA LYS A 253 -70.52 17.47 51.84
C LYS A 253 -71.16 18.66 52.55
N ALA A 254 -72.01 19.44 51.88
CA ALA A 254 -72.89 20.40 52.54
C ALA A 254 -73.92 19.72 53.47
N GLU A 255 -74.34 18.47 53.17
CA GLU A 255 -75.21 17.66 54.05
C GLU A 255 -74.44 16.77 55.05
N ARG A 256 -73.18 16.39 54.77
CA ARG A 256 -72.36 15.51 55.63
C ARG A 256 -71.40 16.25 56.58
N GLU A 257 -71.16 17.56 56.40
CA GLU A 257 -70.48 18.38 57.42
C GLU A 257 -71.33 18.58 58.69
N ALA A 258 -72.62 18.23 58.67
CA ALA A 258 -73.45 18.09 59.87
C ALA A 258 -73.28 16.74 60.63
N ALA A 259 -72.55 15.74 60.08
CA ALA A 259 -72.54 14.38 60.64
C ALA A 259 -71.15 13.74 60.83
N ALA A 260 -70.05 14.38 60.42
CA ALA A 260 -68.71 13.75 60.38
C ALA A 260 -67.71 14.27 61.44
N VAL A 261 -68.18 14.76 62.60
CA VAL A 261 -67.35 14.96 63.80
C VAL A 261 -67.13 13.65 64.58
N ALA A 262 -67.70 12.51 64.15
CA ALA A 262 -67.77 11.29 64.97
C ALA A 262 -66.91 10.09 64.53
N ALA A 263 -65.92 10.21 63.63
CA ALA A 263 -65.17 9.01 63.19
C ALA A 263 -63.70 9.25 62.82
N ALA A 264 -63.02 10.11 63.57
CA ALA A 264 -61.58 9.98 63.73
C ALA A 264 -61.29 8.76 64.63
N ALA A 265 -60.95 7.60 64.06
CA ALA A 265 -59.99 6.62 64.61
C ALA A 265 -60.08 5.24 63.95
N LYS A 266 -59.18 4.96 62.99
CA LYS A 266 -58.43 3.68 62.83
C LYS A 266 -57.54 3.81 61.58
N LYS A 267 -56.30 4.26 61.76
CA LYS A 267 -55.09 3.43 61.74
C LYS A 267 -54.94 2.66 60.41
N LYS A 268 -54.02 3.02 59.52
CA LYS A 268 -52.55 2.87 59.66
C LYS A 268 -52.18 1.54 60.33
N ALA A 269 -51.99 0.51 59.52
CA ALA A 269 -50.97 -0.53 59.67
C ALA A 269 -51.02 -1.42 58.41
N GLU A 270 -49.86 -1.97 58.02
CA GLU A 270 -49.68 -3.10 57.08
C GLU A 270 -49.36 -2.77 55.60
N GLU A 271 -48.50 -1.78 55.39
CA GLU A 271 -47.44 -1.88 54.38
C GLU A 271 -46.14 -2.29 55.08
N GLU A 272 -45.86 -3.59 55.21
CA GLU A 272 -44.49 -4.10 55.46
C GLU A 272 -44.49 -5.65 55.48
N ALA A 273 -44.45 -6.30 54.31
CA ALA A 273 -43.88 -7.65 54.12
C ALA A 273 -44.15 -8.21 52.71
N ALA A 274 -43.24 -8.03 51.74
CA ALA A 274 -43.03 -8.97 50.62
C ALA A 274 -41.83 -8.63 49.70
N ALA A 275 -40.80 -7.92 50.18
CA ALA A 275 -39.63 -7.57 49.38
C ALA A 275 -38.45 -8.54 49.56
N LYS A 276 -38.68 -9.86 49.57
CA LYS A 276 -37.61 -10.84 49.80
C LYS A 276 -37.93 -12.24 49.25
N ALA A 277 -37.92 -12.44 47.92
CA ALA A 277 -38.02 -13.79 47.36
C ALA A 277 -37.57 -14.00 45.89
N LEU A 278 -36.68 -13.20 45.28
CA LEU A 278 -36.21 -13.53 43.92
C LEU A 278 -34.76 -13.11 43.63
N LYS A 279 -33.85 -13.65 44.44
CA LYS A 279 -32.39 -13.62 44.20
C LYS A 279 -31.76 -15.02 44.25
N GLU A 280 -32.47 -16.04 43.76
CA GLU A 280 -31.97 -17.43 43.73
C GLU A 280 -31.93 -18.07 42.33
N ALA A 281 -31.82 -17.26 41.28
CA ALA A 281 -31.71 -17.76 39.89
C ALA A 281 -30.39 -17.43 39.19
N GLU A 282 -29.34 -16.99 39.90
CA GLU A 282 -28.13 -16.45 39.26
C GLU A 282 -26.85 -17.31 39.38
N VAL A 283 -26.92 -18.52 39.93
CA VAL A 283 -25.70 -19.27 40.33
C VAL A 283 -25.37 -20.49 39.43
N LYS A 284 -26.16 -20.81 38.40
CA LYS A 284 -25.88 -21.96 37.50
C LYS A 284 -25.57 -21.60 36.03
N ALA A 285 -24.97 -20.44 35.77
CA ALA A 285 -24.58 -20.01 34.42
C ALA A 285 -23.09 -19.55 34.28
N LYS A 286 -22.20 -19.96 35.19
CA LYS A 286 -20.79 -19.49 35.20
C LYS A 286 -19.74 -20.60 35.25
N ALA A 287 -19.94 -21.70 34.50
CA ALA A 287 -18.93 -22.76 34.37
C ALA A 287 -18.34 -22.93 32.94
N ASP A 288 -19.05 -22.56 31.87
CA ASP A 288 -18.52 -22.71 30.49
C ASP A 288 -17.89 -21.43 29.88
N ALA A 289 -17.93 -20.30 30.59
CA ALA A 289 -17.38 -19.02 30.12
C ALA A 289 -15.84 -18.87 30.31
N LYS A 290 -15.20 -19.79 31.04
CA LYS A 290 -13.84 -19.57 31.57
C LYS A 290 -12.70 -20.00 30.64
N ALA A 291 -12.99 -20.64 29.50
CA ALA A 291 -12.01 -20.91 28.43
C ALA A 291 -12.06 -19.89 27.27
N LYS A 292 -13.20 -19.22 27.04
CA LYS A 292 -13.35 -18.15 26.03
C LYS A 292 -12.99 -16.74 26.55
N SER A 293 -13.01 -16.54 27.87
CA SER A 293 -12.76 -15.23 28.50
C SER A 293 -11.28 -14.83 28.61
N ARG A 294 -10.33 -15.78 28.61
CA ARG A 294 -8.89 -15.48 28.71
C ARG A 294 -8.30 -14.93 27.40
N THR A 295 -8.76 -15.42 26.25
CA THR A 295 -8.28 -15.00 24.92
C THR A 295 -8.89 -13.67 24.46
N ALA A 296 -10.18 -13.43 24.74
CA ALA A 296 -10.86 -12.18 24.39
C ALA A 296 -10.34 -10.97 25.20
N GLY A 297 -9.99 -11.17 26.48
CA GLY A 297 -9.39 -10.12 27.30
C GLY A 297 -8.00 -9.68 26.82
N THR A 298 -7.14 -10.64 26.45
CA THR A 298 -5.80 -10.34 25.90
C THR A 298 -5.88 -9.68 24.52
N ALA A 299 -6.82 -10.10 23.65
CA ALA A 299 -7.03 -9.47 22.34
C ALA A 299 -7.51 -8.01 22.46
N LEU A 300 -8.42 -7.71 23.40
CA LEU A 300 -8.89 -6.36 23.66
C LEU A 300 -7.79 -5.46 24.24
N ILE A 301 -6.99 -5.96 25.19
CA ILE A 301 -5.84 -5.24 25.76
C ILE A 301 -4.80 -4.94 24.68
N ASN A 302 -4.51 -5.90 23.80
CA ASN A 302 -3.62 -5.69 22.66
C ASN A 302 -4.15 -4.61 21.71
N ARG A 303 -5.46 -4.58 21.42
CA ARG A 303 -6.04 -3.56 20.53
C ARG A 303 -5.98 -2.16 21.11
N LEU A 304 -6.25 -1.99 22.41
CA LEU A 304 -6.10 -0.71 23.10
C LEU A 304 -4.65 -0.23 23.09
N GLN A 305 -3.69 -1.15 23.24
CA GLN A 305 -2.27 -0.82 23.12
C GLN A 305 -1.89 -0.40 21.70
N ILE A 306 -2.39 -1.09 20.67
CA ILE A 306 -2.16 -0.73 19.26
C ILE A 306 -2.75 0.66 18.95
N GLU A 307 -3.95 0.96 19.44
CA GLU A 307 -4.57 2.28 19.33
C GLU A 307 -3.70 3.35 20.00
N ALA A 308 -3.19 3.10 21.21
CA ALA A 308 -2.31 4.01 21.92
C ALA A 308 -0.98 4.23 21.16
N ASP A 309 -0.38 3.16 20.62
CA ASP A 309 0.82 3.23 19.79
C ASP A 309 0.56 4.10 18.53
N PHE A 310 -0.57 3.90 17.86
CA PHE A 310 -0.98 4.70 16.70
C PHE A 310 -1.13 6.19 17.04
N LEU A 311 -1.84 6.49 18.14
CA LEU A 311 -2.05 7.86 18.61
C LEU A 311 -0.73 8.53 19.01
N LYS A 312 0.20 7.79 19.64
CA LYS A 312 1.56 8.28 19.93
C LYS A 312 2.28 8.72 18.66
N HIS A 313 2.22 7.91 17.59
CA HIS A 313 2.83 8.28 16.31
C HIS A 313 2.13 9.47 15.64
N LYS A 314 0.80 9.57 15.72
CA LYS A 314 0.05 10.74 15.25
C LYS A 314 0.43 12.00 16.01
N GLN A 315 0.57 11.93 17.34
CA GLN A 315 1.03 13.04 18.17
C GLN A 315 2.45 13.46 17.76
N LYS A 316 3.37 12.50 17.55
CA LYS A 316 4.73 12.81 17.07
C LYS A 316 4.70 13.56 15.73
N ILE A 317 3.79 13.22 14.81
CA ILE A 317 3.62 13.98 13.55
C ILE A 317 3.13 15.41 13.81
N ALA A 318 2.22 15.62 14.77
CA ALA A 318 1.78 16.95 15.18
C ALA A 318 2.92 17.76 15.82
N ASP A 319 3.68 17.15 16.73
CA ASP A 319 4.84 17.77 17.37
C ASP A 319 5.91 18.17 16.36
N ILE A 320 6.16 17.35 15.32
CA ILE A 320 7.08 17.71 14.23
C ILE A 320 6.60 18.99 13.52
N LYS A 321 5.30 19.16 13.31
CA LYS A 321 4.77 20.36 12.65
C LYS A 321 5.04 21.62 13.50
N THR A 322 4.74 21.56 14.79
CA THR A 322 4.84 22.73 15.69
C THR A 322 6.26 23.00 16.18
N GLN A 323 7.03 21.96 16.52
CA GLN A 323 8.35 22.11 17.15
C GLN A 323 9.51 22.18 16.14
N ILE A 324 9.32 21.69 14.91
CA ILE A 324 10.40 21.61 13.91
C ILE A 324 10.06 22.44 12.67
N LEU A 325 8.90 22.21 12.04
CA LEU A 325 8.59 22.85 10.76
C LEU A 325 8.27 24.34 10.92
N GLN A 326 7.48 24.70 11.94
CA GLN A 326 7.10 26.10 12.18
C GLN A 326 8.31 27.01 12.48
N PRO A 327 9.23 26.68 13.42
CA PRO A 327 10.41 27.52 13.68
C PRO A 327 11.34 27.67 12.46
N VAL A 328 11.48 26.61 11.65
CA VAL A 328 12.26 26.67 10.40
C VAL A 328 11.59 27.57 9.37
N THR A 329 10.26 27.60 9.33
CA THR A 329 9.51 28.43 8.38
C THR A 329 9.59 29.91 8.73
N GLU A 330 9.56 30.23 10.03
CA GLU A 330 9.66 31.59 10.55
C GLU A 330 11.09 32.16 10.42
N ASN A 331 12.12 31.31 10.47
CA ASN A 331 13.52 31.73 10.36
C ASN A 331 14.11 31.52 8.95
N LYS A 332 14.30 32.63 8.21
CA LYS A 332 14.84 32.62 6.83
C LYS A 332 16.22 31.94 6.71
N GLN A 333 17.10 32.10 7.70
CA GLN A 333 18.44 31.49 7.68
C GLN A 333 18.35 29.98 7.86
N MET A 334 17.55 29.51 8.83
CA MET A 334 17.31 28.07 9.04
C MET A 334 16.66 27.43 7.82
N LYS A 335 15.66 28.09 7.23
CA LYS A 335 14.98 27.63 6.00
C LYS A 335 15.97 27.44 4.85
N SER A 336 16.85 28.42 4.63
CA SER A 336 17.88 28.35 3.58
C SER A 336 18.81 27.15 3.79
N PHE A 337 19.32 26.96 5.02
CA PHE A 337 20.20 25.84 5.34
C PHE A 337 19.50 24.48 5.15
N CYS A 338 18.26 24.37 5.63
CA CYS A 338 17.42 23.18 5.45
C CYS A 338 17.21 22.85 3.97
N PHE A 339 16.99 23.85 3.12
CA PHE A 339 16.75 23.64 1.69
C PHE A 339 18.03 23.23 0.95
N GLN A 340 19.18 23.76 1.33
CA GLN A 340 20.48 23.31 0.82
C GLN A 340 20.73 21.84 1.22
N ALA A 341 20.50 21.49 2.48
CA ALA A 341 20.60 20.11 2.96
C ALA A 341 19.62 19.18 2.23
N LYS A 342 18.37 19.60 2.03
CA LYS A 342 17.35 18.88 1.24
C LYS A 342 17.84 18.58 -0.18
N ARG A 343 18.48 19.54 -0.86
CA ARG A 343 19.03 19.35 -2.21
C ARG A 343 20.20 18.35 -2.23
N LYS A 344 20.98 18.25 -1.15
CA LYS A 344 22.04 17.23 -1.01
C LYS A 344 21.45 15.84 -0.72
N VAL A 345 20.44 15.76 0.15
CA VAL A 345 19.87 14.49 0.62
C VAL A 345 18.94 13.86 -0.43
N ARG A 346 18.02 14.61 -1.05
CA ARG A 346 16.97 14.05 -1.93
C ARG A 346 17.53 13.17 -3.06
N PRO A 347 18.52 13.60 -3.86
CA PRO A 347 19.00 12.80 -4.99
C PRO A 347 19.69 11.50 -4.55
N LYS A 348 20.23 11.45 -3.33
CA LYS A 348 20.99 10.30 -2.84
C LYS A 348 20.13 9.07 -2.62
N LEU A 349 18.84 9.24 -2.30
CA LEU A 349 17.94 8.10 -2.14
C LEU A 349 17.59 7.46 -3.50
N GLY A 350 17.39 8.27 -4.55
CA GLY A 350 17.15 7.77 -5.92
C GLY A 350 18.40 7.25 -6.63
N GLN A 351 19.58 7.47 -6.06
CA GLN A 351 20.84 6.88 -6.55
C GLN A 351 21.11 5.50 -5.95
N LEU A 352 20.22 4.96 -5.11
CA LEU A 352 20.43 3.63 -4.54
C LEU A 352 20.29 2.57 -5.62
N THR A 353 21.28 1.67 -5.66
CA THR A 353 21.27 0.48 -6.50
C THR A 353 21.46 -0.75 -5.63
N HIS A 354 21.50 -1.93 -6.25
CA HIS A 354 21.73 -3.19 -5.55
C HIS A 354 23.21 -3.46 -5.18
N SER A 355 24.05 -2.41 -5.08
CA SER A 355 25.48 -2.52 -4.73
C SER A 355 25.79 -2.02 -3.31
N GLN A 356 26.55 -2.81 -2.57
CA GLN A 356 27.06 -2.52 -1.23
C GLN A 356 28.06 -1.36 -1.25
N ARG A 357 28.93 -1.28 -2.27
CA ARG A 357 29.83 -0.14 -2.45
C ARG A 357 29.08 1.17 -2.64
N GLN A 358 28.11 1.20 -3.55
CA GLN A 358 27.32 2.41 -3.81
C GLN A 358 26.48 2.81 -2.59
N LEU A 359 25.92 1.84 -1.87
CA LEU A 359 25.25 2.09 -0.59
C LEU A 359 26.18 2.80 0.40
N GLN A 360 27.43 2.35 0.54
CA GLN A 360 28.38 2.94 1.47
C GLN A 360 28.79 4.37 1.05
N GLU A 361 28.97 4.62 -0.24
CA GLU A 361 29.27 5.96 -0.77
C GLU A 361 28.10 6.93 -0.51
N ILE A 362 26.87 6.49 -0.74
CA ILE A 362 25.65 7.25 -0.45
C ILE A 362 25.51 7.51 1.06
N TYR A 363 25.71 6.48 1.88
CA TYR A 363 25.68 6.62 3.34
C TYR A 363 26.69 7.66 3.84
N ASN A 364 27.94 7.60 3.36
CA ASN A 364 28.97 8.57 3.73
C ASN A 364 28.61 10.01 3.30
N SER A 365 28.00 10.18 2.13
CA SER A 365 27.52 11.49 1.67
C SER A 365 26.36 12.02 2.52
N LEU A 366 25.46 11.13 2.96
CA LEU A 366 24.32 11.49 3.79
C LEU A 366 24.74 11.87 5.22
N ILE A 367 25.66 11.12 5.84
CA ILE A 367 26.15 11.46 7.18
C ILE A 367 26.85 12.82 7.17
N GLN A 368 27.59 13.15 6.11
CA GLN A 368 28.23 14.46 5.98
C GLN A 368 27.18 15.58 5.96
N ALA A 369 26.14 15.45 5.12
CA ALA A 369 25.09 16.46 5.02
C ALA A 369 24.29 16.62 6.33
N VAL A 370 24.05 15.52 7.06
CA VAL A 370 23.33 15.55 8.34
C VAL A 370 24.20 16.11 9.46
N ASP A 371 25.49 15.75 9.52
CA ASP A 371 26.41 16.26 10.53
C ASP A 371 26.69 17.77 10.33
N GLU A 372 26.73 18.26 9.09
CA GLU A 372 26.73 19.71 8.79
C GLU A 372 25.50 20.42 9.42
N CYS A 373 24.30 19.83 9.32
CA CYS A 373 23.08 20.36 9.93
C CYS A 373 23.14 20.34 11.46
N ARG A 374 23.64 19.23 12.03
CA ARG A 374 23.84 19.06 13.48
C ARG A 374 24.75 20.13 14.06
N ASN A 375 25.84 20.45 13.39
CA ASN A 375 26.79 21.45 13.86
C ASN A 375 26.26 22.88 13.72
N ALA A 376 25.33 23.11 12.79
CA ALA A 376 24.75 24.42 12.57
C ALA A 376 23.65 24.76 13.60
N ASN A 377 22.67 23.89 13.78
CA ASN A 377 21.54 24.13 14.68
C ASN A 377 20.73 22.84 14.96
N GLU A 378 20.29 22.65 16.21
CA GLU A 378 19.53 21.47 16.63
C GLU A 378 18.19 21.31 15.90
N ILE A 379 17.45 22.41 15.66
CA ILE A 379 16.17 22.38 14.94
C ILE A 379 16.41 22.00 13.47
N VAL A 380 17.46 22.53 12.85
CA VAL A 380 17.86 22.21 11.46
C VAL A 380 18.26 20.73 11.33
N TYR A 381 18.94 20.18 12.35
CA TYR A 381 19.25 18.77 12.44
C TYR A 381 18.02 17.87 12.50
N HIS A 382 17.08 18.17 13.39
CA HIS A 382 15.82 17.42 13.45
C HIS A 382 14.98 17.59 12.19
N TRP A 383 15.04 18.75 11.54
CA TRP A 383 14.38 19.01 10.27
C TRP A 383 14.94 18.13 9.15
N VAL A 384 16.27 18.03 9.00
CA VAL A 384 16.88 17.20 7.94
C VAL A 384 16.65 15.71 8.19
N LEU A 385 16.65 15.26 9.45
CA LEU A 385 16.30 13.87 9.78
C LEU A 385 14.83 13.56 9.45
N ASN A 386 13.92 14.48 9.76
CA ASN A 386 12.51 14.34 9.38
C ASN A 386 12.33 14.37 7.85
N PHE A 387 13.11 15.19 7.14
CA PHE A 387 13.13 15.20 5.68
C PHE A 387 13.60 13.85 5.12
N PHE A 388 14.72 13.32 5.64
CA PHE A 388 15.20 11.99 5.27
C PHE A 388 14.13 10.91 5.52
N ALA A 389 13.49 10.93 6.70
CA ALA A 389 12.40 10.00 7.02
C ALA A 389 11.22 10.09 6.04
N LYS A 390 10.82 11.31 5.63
CA LYS A 390 9.80 11.52 4.59
C LYS A 390 10.26 10.94 3.24
N ALA A 391 11.52 11.19 2.87
CA ALA A 391 12.06 10.76 1.59
C ALA A 391 12.16 9.23 1.48
N VAL A 392 12.54 8.53 2.55
CA VAL A 392 12.54 7.05 2.60
C VAL A 392 11.15 6.48 2.33
N VAL A 393 10.12 7.00 3.02
CA VAL A 393 8.74 6.53 2.82
C VAL A 393 8.23 6.89 1.42
N ALA A 394 8.55 8.07 0.91
CA ALA A 394 8.16 8.47 -0.45
C ALA A 394 8.79 7.56 -1.52
N GLN A 395 10.05 7.17 -1.34
CA GLN A 395 10.73 6.24 -2.25
C GLN A 395 10.08 4.85 -2.24
N ALA A 396 9.67 4.38 -1.05
CA ALA A 396 8.96 3.12 -0.88
C ALA A 396 7.59 3.11 -1.59
N GLU A 397 6.93 4.27 -1.68
CA GLU A 397 5.64 4.44 -2.37
C GLU A 397 5.77 4.49 -3.90
N VAL A 398 6.98 4.45 -4.46
CA VAL A 398 7.21 4.55 -5.91
C VAL A 398 8.06 3.39 -6.41
N GLU A 399 9.33 3.32 -6.01
CA GLU A 399 10.29 2.38 -6.60
C GLU A 399 10.08 0.94 -6.11
N THR A 400 9.69 0.79 -4.83
CA THR A 400 9.48 -0.54 -4.24
C THR A 400 8.19 -1.20 -4.73
N ILE A 401 7.25 -0.42 -5.28
CA ILE A 401 6.08 -0.97 -5.99
C ILE A 401 6.53 -1.66 -7.28
N VAL A 402 7.43 -1.02 -8.04
CA VAL A 402 7.94 -1.55 -9.32
C VAL A 402 8.87 -2.74 -9.11
N SER A 403 9.76 -2.65 -8.12
CA SER A 403 10.69 -3.73 -7.80
C SER A 403 10.90 -3.85 -6.29
N ILE A 404 10.43 -4.95 -5.72
CA ILE A 404 10.58 -5.27 -4.30
C ILE A 404 12.06 -5.31 -3.87
N GLN A 405 12.97 -5.64 -4.78
CA GLN A 405 14.42 -5.72 -4.49
C GLN A 405 15.01 -4.36 -4.11
N THR A 406 14.41 -3.25 -4.55
CA THR A 406 14.82 -1.90 -4.10
C THR A 406 14.66 -1.69 -2.59
N ALA A 407 13.85 -2.51 -1.91
CA ALA A 407 13.73 -2.48 -0.47
C ALA A 407 15.03 -2.84 0.25
N THR A 408 15.91 -3.65 -0.34
CA THR A 408 17.17 -4.07 0.28
C THR A 408 18.12 -2.89 0.55
N PRO A 409 18.58 -2.13 -0.47
CA PRO A 409 19.49 -1.02 -0.24
C PRO A 409 18.83 0.10 0.58
N LEU A 410 17.54 0.39 0.34
CA LEU A 410 16.82 1.46 1.03
C LEU A 410 16.56 1.12 2.51
N GLY A 411 16.15 -0.11 2.82
CA GLY A 411 15.96 -0.59 4.18
C GLY A 411 17.27 -0.65 4.96
N LYS A 412 18.34 -1.15 4.34
CA LYS A 412 19.67 -1.20 4.97
C LYS A 412 20.23 0.20 5.24
N LEU A 413 20.09 1.13 4.29
CA LEU A 413 20.47 2.53 4.49
C LEU A 413 19.71 3.14 5.67
N ALA A 414 18.40 2.95 5.73
CA ALA A 414 17.57 3.48 6.81
C ALA A 414 17.98 2.90 8.17
N ALA A 415 18.27 1.60 8.27
CA ALA A 415 18.78 0.97 9.48
C ALA A 415 20.14 1.53 9.91
N MET A 416 21.09 1.69 8.98
CA MET A 416 22.40 2.30 9.25
C MET A 416 22.27 3.74 9.77
N MET A 417 21.39 4.53 9.14
CA MET A 417 21.11 5.90 9.58
C MET A 417 20.45 5.94 10.97
N MET A 418 19.55 4.99 11.29
CA MET A 418 18.96 4.89 12.63
C MET A 418 20.00 4.54 13.71
N VAL A 419 20.98 3.69 13.40
CA VAL A 419 22.09 3.38 14.33
C VAL A 419 22.90 4.65 14.61
N ARG A 420 23.20 5.45 13.57
CA ARG A 420 24.01 6.66 13.70
C ARG A 420 23.28 7.82 14.38
N TYR A 421 21.97 7.94 14.15
CA TYR A 421 21.16 9.08 14.57
C TYR A 421 19.97 8.64 15.42
N GLU A 422 20.14 8.62 16.74
CA GLU A 422 19.12 8.17 17.71
C GLU A 422 17.70 8.74 17.45
N PRO A 423 17.53 10.06 17.19
CA PRO A 423 16.17 10.62 17.01
C PRO A 423 15.47 10.12 15.74
N LEU A 424 16.23 9.61 14.76
CA LEU A 424 15.69 9.21 13.47
C LEU A 424 14.71 8.03 13.58
N LYS A 425 14.93 7.13 14.54
CA LYS A 425 14.05 5.96 14.74
C LYS A 425 12.60 6.40 14.95
N GLU A 426 12.35 7.32 15.87
CA GLU A 426 10.99 7.78 16.15
C GLU A 426 10.38 8.56 14.99
N LEU A 427 11.18 9.40 14.33
CA LEU A 427 10.75 10.20 13.17
C LEU A 427 10.33 9.30 12.00
N LEU A 428 11.14 8.29 11.69
CA LEU A 428 10.88 7.38 10.58
C LEU A 428 9.72 6.44 10.89
N LEU A 429 9.62 5.89 12.10
CA LEU A 429 8.45 5.08 12.50
C LEU A 429 7.15 5.90 12.46
N ALA A 430 7.16 7.17 12.89
CA ALA A 430 5.98 8.03 12.78
C ALA A 430 5.55 8.26 11.33
N ARG A 431 6.49 8.34 10.38
CA ARG A 431 6.20 8.46 8.94
C ARG A 431 5.64 7.15 8.36
N PHE A 432 6.24 6.02 8.71
CA PHE A 432 5.71 4.70 8.36
C PHE A 432 4.28 4.52 8.85
N VAL A 433 4.01 4.78 10.14
CA VAL A 433 2.67 4.62 10.73
C VAL A 433 1.68 5.64 10.18
N LYS A 434 2.09 6.88 9.85
CA LYS A 434 1.20 7.86 9.18
C LYS A 434 0.69 7.33 7.85
N LYS A 435 1.55 6.71 7.04
CA LYS A 435 1.26 6.33 5.63
C LYS A 435 0.82 4.88 5.46
N CYS A 436 1.27 3.97 6.34
CA CYS A 436 0.90 2.56 6.40
C CYS A 436 0.75 2.12 7.88
N PRO A 437 -0.40 2.37 8.52
CA PRO A 437 -0.63 1.98 9.92
C PRO A 437 -0.58 0.47 10.17
N LEU A 438 -0.76 -0.34 9.11
CA LEU A 438 -0.71 -1.79 9.19
C LEU A 438 0.65 -2.31 9.68
N VAL A 439 1.75 -1.57 9.51
CA VAL A 439 3.09 -1.99 9.99
C VAL A 439 3.17 -2.14 11.52
N ILE A 440 2.26 -1.51 12.27
CA ILE A 440 2.10 -1.74 13.72
C ILE A 440 0.88 -2.59 14.06
N GLY A 441 0.17 -3.11 13.07
CA GLY A 441 -1.07 -3.86 13.21
C GLY A 441 -2.29 -3.02 13.57
N TYR A 442 -2.25 -1.71 13.30
CA TYR A 442 -3.41 -0.84 13.50
C TYR A 442 -4.37 -0.97 12.31
N THR A 443 -5.65 -1.19 12.62
CA THR A 443 -6.75 -1.25 11.64
C THR A 443 -7.99 -0.58 12.22
N CYS A 444 -8.69 0.23 11.43
CA CYS A 444 -10.02 0.74 11.74
C CYS A 444 -10.94 0.65 10.52
N ALA A 445 -12.25 0.89 10.73
CA ALA A 445 -13.22 0.98 9.65
C ALA A 445 -12.88 2.14 8.69
N ILE A 446 -13.16 1.95 7.40
CA ILE A 446 -12.83 2.89 6.31
C ILE A 446 -14.08 3.42 5.59
N ASP A 447 -15.25 3.24 6.22
CA ASP A 447 -16.54 3.72 5.72
C ASP A 447 -16.66 5.24 5.83
N THR A 448 -15.90 5.83 6.76
CA THR A 448 -15.83 7.28 6.97
C THR A 448 -14.55 7.87 6.36
N GLU A 449 -14.61 9.16 6.04
CA GLU A 449 -13.43 9.93 5.60
C GLU A 449 -12.33 9.90 6.67
N GLU A 450 -12.67 10.12 7.94
CA GLU A 450 -11.71 10.03 9.03
C GLU A 450 -11.03 8.65 9.09
N GLY A 451 -11.80 7.57 8.91
CA GLY A 451 -11.30 6.21 8.85
C GLY A 451 -10.29 6.01 7.73
N ARG A 452 -10.58 6.52 6.53
CA ARG A 452 -9.66 6.48 5.37
C ARG A 452 -8.38 7.28 5.62
N ILE A 453 -8.49 8.49 6.18
CA ILE A 453 -7.33 9.32 6.57
C ILE A 453 -6.47 8.60 7.61
N ARG A 454 -7.11 7.97 8.61
CA ARG A 454 -6.41 7.21 9.66
C ARG A 454 -5.71 5.98 9.10
N MET A 455 -6.31 5.31 8.11
CA MET A 455 -5.73 4.17 7.39
C MET A 455 -4.72 4.56 6.29
N GLY A 456 -4.44 5.86 6.13
CA GLY A 456 -3.40 6.36 5.24
C GLY A 456 -3.82 6.46 3.76
N TRP A 457 -5.11 6.46 3.46
CA TRP A 457 -5.61 6.71 2.10
C TRP A 457 -5.27 8.12 1.63
N LYS A 458 -4.95 8.26 0.35
CA LYS A 458 -4.66 9.53 -0.33
C LYS A 458 -5.85 9.98 -1.17
N ARG A 459 -5.94 11.30 -1.38
CA ARG A 459 -6.80 11.89 -2.38
C ARG A 459 -5.96 12.34 -3.57
N LYS A 460 -6.46 12.11 -4.79
CA LYS A 460 -5.92 12.65 -6.04
C LYS A 460 -7.05 13.39 -6.76
N GLY A 461 -6.87 14.68 -7.04
CA GLY A 461 -7.93 15.52 -7.64
C GLY A 461 -9.23 15.54 -6.82
N GLY A 462 -9.12 15.55 -5.48
CA GLY A 462 -10.26 15.54 -4.58
C GLY A 462 -10.98 14.19 -4.43
N LYS A 463 -10.61 13.15 -5.20
CA LYS A 463 -11.17 11.79 -5.08
C LYS A 463 -10.21 10.87 -4.34
N TRP A 464 -10.75 9.88 -3.63
CA TRP A 464 -9.92 8.84 -3.02
C TRP A 464 -9.17 8.05 -4.09
N GLU A 465 -7.92 7.67 -3.81
CA GLU A 465 -7.17 6.72 -4.63
C GLU A 465 -7.92 5.39 -4.77
N GLU A 466 -7.60 4.62 -5.80
CA GLU A 466 -8.25 3.33 -6.02
C GLU A 466 -7.76 2.25 -5.03
N PRO A 467 -8.59 1.26 -4.66
CA PRO A 467 -8.20 0.22 -3.70
C PRO A 467 -6.93 -0.56 -4.07
N ASN A 468 -6.69 -0.79 -5.36
CA ASN A 468 -5.48 -1.45 -5.85
C ASN A 468 -4.25 -0.57 -5.64
N SER A 469 -4.33 0.70 -6.08
CA SER A 469 -3.25 1.68 -5.88
C SER A 469 -2.92 1.89 -4.40
N TYR A 470 -3.94 1.97 -3.53
CA TYR A 470 -3.77 1.99 -2.08
C TYR A 470 -3.00 0.77 -1.57
N SER A 471 -3.39 -0.43 -2.03
CA SER A 471 -2.80 -1.69 -1.56
C SER A 471 -1.36 -1.88 -2.04
N GLU A 472 -1.06 -1.50 -3.29
CA GLU A 472 0.30 -1.51 -3.85
C GLU A 472 1.21 -0.56 -3.08
N ARG A 473 0.73 0.67 -2.83
CA ARG A 473 1.46 1.68 -2.07
C ARG A 473 1.79 1.24 -0.66
N LEU A 474 0.81 0.70 0.07
CA LEU A 474 1.03 0.18 1.42
C LEU A 474 1.98 -1.04 1.41
N SER A 475 1.96 -1.84 0.34
CA SER A 475 2.87 -2.97 0.18
C SER A 475 4.31 -2.53 -0.06
N GLY A 476 4.55 -1.52 -0.91
CA GLY A 476 5.87 -0.93 -1.10
C GLY A 476 6.43 -0.35 0.21
N ILE A 477 5.61 0.38 0.97
CA ILE A 477 5.97 0.87 2.31
C ILE A 477 6.31 -0.29 3.27
N CYS A 478 5.47 -1.33 3.29
CA CYS A 478 5.66 -2.50 4.15
C CYS A 478 6.94 -3.26 3.79
N ALA A 479 7.30 -3.37 2.52
CA ALA A 479 8.52 -4.02 2.08
C ALA A 479 9.77 -3.33 2.65
N VAL A 480 9.87 -2.01 2.53
CA VAL A 480 11.00 -1.23 3.09
C VAL A 480 11.00 -1.29 4.62
N TRP A 481 9.83 -1.15 5.25
CA TRP A 481 9.70 -1.30 6.71
C TRP A 481 10.19 -2.69 7.17
N THR A 482 9.83 -3.75 6.45
CA THR A 482 10.23 -5.12 6.75
C THR A 482 11.73 -5.30 6.55
N ALA A 483 12.28 -4.77 5.44
CA ALA A 483 13.71 -4.80 5.13
C ALA A 483 14.55 -4.16 6.26
N ILE A 484 14.07 -3.08 6.90
CA ILE A 484 14.72 -2.51 8.09
C ILE A 484 14.78 -3.53 9.23
N THR A 485 13.71 -4.30 9.47
CA THR A 485 13.67 -5.26 10.59
C THR A 485 14.62 -6.45 10.45
N ILE A 486 14.99 -6.80 9.22
CA ILE A 486 15.86 -7.94 8.89
C ILE A 486 17.28 -7.51 8.48
N SER A 487 17.54 -6.20 8.41
CA SER A 487 18.83 -5.68 7.94
C SER A 487 19.96 -6.00 8.92
N GLN A 488 21.04 -6.55 8.38
CA GLN A 488 22.29 -6.70 9.12
C GLN A 488 23.10 -5.39 9.03
N VAL A 489 23.27 -4.71 10.16
CA VAL A 489 24.02 -3.45 10.28
C VAL A 489 25.04 -3.54 11.40
N ASP A 490 26.17 -2.85 11.25
CA ASP A 490 27.14 -2.72 12.34
C ASP A 490 26.59 -1.75 13.40
N THR A 491 26.28 -2.30 14.57
CA THR A 491 25.74 -1.55 15.70
C THR A 491 26.80 -1.16 16.73
N ALA A 492 28.08 -1.46 16.48
CA ALA A 492 29.17 -1.25 17.44
C ALA A 492 28.86 -1.80 18.84
N GLY A 493 28.16 -2.94 18.92
CA GLY A 493 27.77 -3.60 20.17
C GLY A 493 26.45 -3.13 20.78
N GLN A 494 25.73 -2.18 20.17
CA GLN A 494 24.38 -1.79 20.59
C GLN A 494 23.30 -2.73 20.02
N PRO A 495 22.11 -2.82 20.63
CA PRO A 495 20.99 -3.51 20.01
C PRO A 495 20.61 -2.88 18.67
N HIS A 496 20.17 -3.71 17.72
CA HIS A 496 19.62 -3.22 16.46
C HIS A 496 18.46 -2.23 16.75
N PRO A 497 18.40 -1.07 16.06
CA PRO A 497 17.48 0.01 16.44
C PRO A 497 16.00 -0.39 16.29
N TYR A 498 15.70 -1.27 15.35
CA TYR A 498 14.34 -1.75 15.09
C TYR A 498 14.32 -3.24 14.65
N PRO A 499 14.52 -4.18 15.58
CA PRO A 499 14.88 -5.57 15.26
C PRO A 499 13.68 -6.43 14.80
N ILE A 500 13.96 -7.68 14.39
CA ILE A 500 13.02 -8.63 13.77
C ILE A 500 11.82 -9.03 14.67
N GLU A 501 11.87 -8.76 15.98
CA GLU A 501 10.72 -8.89 16.88
C GLU A 501 9.56 -8.00 16.47
N ASN A 502 9.83 -6.91 15.76
CA ASN A 502 8.77 -6.06 15.19
C ASN A 502 8.04 -6.76 14.05
N SER A 503 8.74 -7.57 13.23
CA SER A 503 8.11 -8.43 12.21
C SER A 503 7.21 -9.50 12.86
N TRP A 504 7.64 -10.09 13.99
CA TRP A 504 6.78 -11.00 14.76
C TRP A 504 5.51 -10.29 15.26
N ARG A 505 5.66 -9.11 15.86
CA ARG A 505 4.53 -8.30 16.36
C ARG A 505 3.58 -7.94 15.23
N PHE A 506 4.09 -7.53 14.08
CA PHE A 506 3.30 -7.26 12.88
C PHE A 506 2.47 -8.47 12.47
N ALA A 507 3.12 -9.61 12.21
CA ALA A 507 2.42 -10.81 11.76
C ALA A 507 1.37 -11.29 12.78
N ALA A 508 1.72 -11.28 14.07
CA ALA A 508 0.82 -11.67 15.14
C ALA A 508 -0.36 -10.70 15.29
N ARG A 509 -0.16 -9.38 15.16
CA ARG A 509 -1.23 -8.40 15.29
C ARG A 509 -2.20 -8.49 14.11
N LEU A 510 -1.69 -8.61 12.88
CA LEU A 510 -2.53 -8.77 11.67
C LEU A 510 -3.35 -10.06 11.72
N ALA A 511 -2.74 -11.18 12.11
CA ALA A 511 -3.43 -12.46 12.23
C ALA A 511 -4.53 -12.46 13.32
N ASN A 512 -4.45 -11.53 14.27
CA ASN A 512 -5.43 -11.35 15.35
C ASN A 512 -6.43 -10.20 15.08
N THR A 513 -6.39 -9.57 13.90
CA THR A 513 -7.33 -8.52 13.51
C THR A 513 -8.75 -9.11 13.40
N PRO A 514 -9.79 -8.43 13.92
CA PRO A 514 -11.17 -8.87 13.76
C PRO A 514 -11.56 -9.05 12.29
N VAL A 515 -12.29 -10.12 11.98
CA VAL A 515 -12.60 -10.53 10.60
C VAL A 515 -13.37 -9.45 9.85
N GLU A 516 -14.25 -8.73 10.53
CA GLU A 516 -15.03 -7.60 9.99
C GLU A 516 -14.16 -6.43 9.51
N LEU A 517 -12.95 -6.26 10.07
CA LEU A 517 -12.01 -5.20 9.68
C LEU A 517 -11.00 -5.65 8.62
N LEU A 518 -10.90 -6.96 8.35
CA LEU A 518 -9.97 -7.47 7.33
C LEU A 518 -10.40 -7.01 5.95
N THR A 519 -9.42 -6.60 5.15
CA THR A 519 -9.57 -6.19 3.75
C THR A 519 -8.50 -6.87 2.91
N ASP A 520 -8.65 -6.87 1.58
CA ASP A 520 -7.63 -7.41 0.65
C ASP A 520 -6.23 -6.85 0.94
N THR A 521 -6.13 -5.56 1.29
CA THR A 521 -4.87 -4.88 1.65
C THR A 521 -4.11 -5.56 2.80
N HIS A 522 -4.80 -6.13 3.78
CA HIS A 522 -4.13 -6.84 4.90
C HIS A 522 -3.36 -8.06 4.40
N PHE A 523 -3.91 -8.77 3.42
CA PHE A 523 -3.26 -9.92 2.81
C PHE A 523 -2.18 -9.47 1.82
N SER A 524 -2.36 -8.33 1.16
CA SER A 524 -1.34 -7.75 0.28
C SER A 524 -0.06 -7.40 1.06
N VAL A 525 -0.19 -6.68 2.19
CA VAL A 525 0.96 -6.34 3.04
C VAL A 525 1.56 -7.53 3.78
N MET A 526 0.76 -8.58 4.08
CA MET A 526 1.31 -9.82 4.64
C MET A 526 2.06 -10.63 3.56
N GLY A 527 1.56 -10.62 2.33
CA GLY A 527 2.22 -11.23 1.17
C GLY A 527 3.57 -10.59 0.90
N ILE A 528 3.66 -9.26 0.85
CA ILE A 528 4.95 -8.58 0.65
C ILE A 528 5.91 -8.81 1.82
N TRP A 529 5.40 -8.84 3.06
CA TRP A 529 6.21 -9.21 4.22
C TRP A 529 6.77 -10.64 4.10
N TRP A 530 5.96 -11.58 3.60
CA TRP A 530 6.40 -12.95 3.33
C TRP A 530 7.54 -12.97 2.31
N ASP A 531 7.37 -12.27 1.18
CA ASP A 531 8.38 -12.19 0.12
C ASP A 531 9.71 -11.62 0.63
N VAL A 532 9.66 -10.67 1.57
CA VAL A 532 10.84 -10.00 2.10
C VAL A 532 11.54 -10.79 3.21
N ALA A 533 10.77 -11.38 4.14
CA ALA A 533 11.32 -11.81 5.42
C ALA A 533 11.01 -13.26 5.83
N SER A 534 10.16 -14.00 5.11
CA SER A 534 9.69 -15.31 5.61
C SER A 534 10.82 -16.32 5.84
N GLU A 535 11.89 -16.31 5.03
CA GLU A 535 13.07 -17.15 5.25
C GLU A 535 13.80 -16.78 6.54
N ILE A 536 14.19 -15.51 6.69
CA ILE A 536 14.91 -15.01 7.85
C ILE A 536 14.06 -15.17 9.12
N PHE A 537 12.76 -14.92 9.03
CA PHE A 537 11.81 -15.08 10.12
C PHE A 537 11.69 -16.54 10.58
N LEU A 538 11.66 -17.48 9.64
CA LEU A 538 11.64 -18.90 9.98
C LEU A 538 12.96 -19.32 10.66
N ASN A 539 14.09 -18.82 10.16
CA ASN A 539 15.40 -19.13 10.73
C ASN A 539 15.54 -18.58 12.17
N GLU A 540 15.05 -17.36 12.42
CA GLU A 540 15.11 -16.73 13.74
C GLU A 540 14.22 -17.43 14.78
N TYR A 541 12.97 -17.73 14.42
CA TYR A 541 11.97 -18.23 15.37
C TYR A 541 11.73 -19.74 15.30
N GLY A 542 12.39 -20.45 14.38
CA GLY A 542 12.29 -21.89 14.17
C GLY A 542 10.85 -22.39 14.17
N ARG A 543 10.54 -23.32 15.08
CA ARG A 543 9.20 -23.93 15.19
C ARG A 543 8.09 -22.92 15.45
N GLN A 544 8.36 -21.82 16.14
CA GLN A 544 7.33 -20.80 16.40
C GLN A 544 7.09 -19.95 15.15
N GLY A 545 8.14 -19.64 14.39
CA GLY A 545 8.04 -19.01 13.07
C GLY A 545 7.20 -19.86 12.11
N GLN A 546 7.51 -21.16 12.05
CA GLN A 546 6.76 -22.13 11.23
C GLN A 546 5.26 -22.10 11.54
N LYS A 547 4.87 -22.08 12.82
CA LYS A 547 3.45 -22.03 13.23
C LYS A 547 2.76 -20.74 12.79
N ILE A 548 3.45 -19.60 12.81
CA ILE A 548 2.89 -18.34 12.30
C ILE A 548 2.71 -18.43 10.79
N LEU A 549 3.73 -18.88 10.05
CA LEU A 549 3.63 -19.05 8.59
C LEU A 549 2.46 -19.97 8.23
N GLU A 550 2.34 -21.13 8.89
CA GLU A 550 1.20 -22.04 8.73
C GLU A 550 -0.14 -21.37 9.05
N LEU A 551 -0.22 -20.58 10.12
CA LEU A 551 -1.45 -19.86 10.51
C LEU A 551 -1.89 -18.88 9.41
N ILE A 552 -0.97 -18.04 8.92
CA ILE A 552 -1.30 -16.96 7.98
C ILE A 552 -1.68 -17.49 6.61
N HIS A 553 -1.04 -18.55 6.11
CA HIS A 553 -1.35 -19.11 4.78
C HIS A 553 -2.51 -20.14 4.79
N THR A 554 -3.04 -20.53 5.95
CA THR A 554 -4.17 -21.46 6.06
C THR A 554 -5.37 -20.85 6.79
N LYS A 555 -5.38 -20.90 8.12
CA LYS A 555 -6.54 -20.57 8.96
C LYS A 555 -6.91 -19.10 8.92
N TRP A 556 -5.95 -18.20 8.72
CA TRP A 556 -6.24 -16.77 8.63
C TRP A 556 -6.97 -16.44 7.33
N ILE A 557 -6.49 -16.94 6.18
CA ILE A 557 -7.16 -16.79 4.88
C ILE A 557 -8.54 -17.47 4.87
N ALA A 558 -8.67 -18.65 5.50
CA ALA A 558 -9.94 -19.37 5.57
C ALA A 558 -11.07 -18.56 6.22
N GLN A 559 -10.77 -17.62 7.12
CA GLN A 559 -11.77 -16.75 7.76
C GLN A 559 -12.43 -15.77 6.78
N VAL A 560 -11.80 -15.48 5.65
CA VAL A 560 -12.29 -14.54 4.63
C VAL A 560 -12.53 -15.20 3.28
N ALA A 561 -12.58 -16.53 3.23
CA ALA A 561 -12.69 -17.29 1.97
C ALA A 561 -13.89 -16.88 1.11
N GLU A 562 -15.01 -16.52 1.74
CA GLU A 562 -16.23 -16.06 1.07
C GLU A 562 -16.04 -14.72 0.33
N ARG A 563 -15.09 -13.89 0.79
CA ARG A 563 -14.80 -12.56 0.23
C ARG A 563 -13.92 -12.59 -1.02
N LYS A 564 -13.33 -13.76 -1.34
CA LYS A 564 -12.55 -14.00 -2.56
C LYS A 564 -11.44 -12.97 -2.83
N TYR A 565 -10.80 -12.49 -1.78
CA TYR A 565 -9.70 -11.54 -1.86
C TYR A 565 -8.51 -12.09 -2.70
N PRO A 566 -8.13 -11.43 -3.80
CA PRO A 566 -7.01 -11.87 -4.64
C PRO A 566 -5.69 -11.98 -3.88
N ALA A 567 -5.39 -11.03 -2.98
CA ALA A 567 -4.17 -11.05 -2.20
C ALA A 567 -4.15 -12.19 -1.18
N ALA A 568 -5.31 -12.59 -0.66
CA ALA A 568 -5.45 -13.76 0.19
C ALA A 568 -5.16 -15.06 -0.58
N LEU A 569 -5.62 -15.16 -1.83
CA LEU A 569 -5.28 -16.28 -2.71
C LEU A 569 -3.78 -16.32 -3.02
N ARG A 570 -3.15 -15.18 -3.28
CA ARG A 570 -1.68 -15.10 -3.46
C ARG A 570 -0.94 -15.65 -2.24
N LEU A 571 -1.33 -15.24 -1.04
CA LEU A 571 -0.70 -15.71 0.20
C LEU A 571 -0.88 -17.21 0.43
N LEU A 572 -2.02 -17.79 0.02
CA LEU A 572 -2.23 -19.24 0.02
C LEU A 572 -1.22 -19.94 -0.89
N LEU A 573 -1.03 -19.44 -2.12
CA LEU A 573 -0.08 -20.00 -3.09
C LEU A 573 1.37 -19.93 -2.59
N LEU A 574 1.79 -18.81 -1.98
CA LEU A 574 3.10 -18.70 -1.34
C LEU A 574 3.31 -19.79 -0.26
N GLY A 575 2.28 -20.05 0.54
CA GLY A 575 2.31 -21.12 1.54
C GLY A 575 2.38 -22.52 0.92
N GLU A 576 1.68 -22.76 -0.19
CA GLU A 576 1.75 -24.04 -0.91
C GLU A 576 3.13 -24.28 -1.52
N ASP A 577 3.74 -23.26 -2.12
CA ASP A 577 5.09 -23.32 -2.70
C ASP A 577 6.12 -23.61 -1.59
N TRP A 578 5.97 -22.98 -0.42
CA TRP A 578 6.78 -23.32 0.75
C TRP A 578 6.61 -24.78 1.18
N LYS A 579 5.37 -25.29 1.23
CA LYS A 579 5.12 -26.68 1.66
C LYS A 579 5.59 -27.73 0.66
N LYS A 580 5.51 -27.45 -0.64
CA LYS A 580 5.88 -28.39 -1.71
C LYS A 580 7.36 -28.34 -2.04
N GLU A 581 7.91 -27.13 -2.13
CA GLU A 581 9.25 -26.89 -2.69
C GLU A 581 10.24 -26.33 -1.67
N GLY A 582 9.79 -26.02 -0.45
CA GLY A 582 10.61 -25.35 0.56
C GLY A 582 10.90 -23.88 0.25
N LYS A 583 10.25 -23.31 -0.77
CA LYS A 583 10.46 -21.93 -1.21
C LYS A 583 9.91 -20.94 -0.18
N LEU A 584 10.81 -20.15 0.40
CA LEU A 584 10.47 -18.99 1.23
C LEU A 584 10.92 -17.72 0.53
N GLY A 585 10.29 -16.62 0.91
CA GLY A 585 10.66 -15.29 0.46
C GLY A 585 11.87 -14.75 1.22
N ASN A 586 12.79 -14.17 0.47
CA ASN A 586 13.91 -13.39 0.96
C ASN A 586 14.33 -12.38 -0.11
N LEU A 587 14.81 -11.23 0.34
CA LEU A 587 15.41 -10.27 -0.57
C LEU A 587 16.81 -10.73 -1.00
N LEU A 588 17.21 -10.36 -2.22
CA LEU A 588 18.57 -10.63 -2.68
C LEU A 588 19.56 -9.85 -1.81
N PRO A 589 20.72 -10.45 -1.45
CA PRO A 589 21.78 -9.70 -0.81
C PRO A 589 22.30 -8.62 -1.77
N LEU A 590 22.88 -7.56 -1.20
CA LEU A 590 23.56 -6.54 -2.00
C LEU A 590 24.82 -7.14 -2.64
N GLU A 591 25.04 -6.79 -3.90
CA GLU A 591 26.26 -7.13 -4.62
C GLU A 591 27.44 -6.38 -4.01
N PRO A 592 28.63 -7.01 -3.90
CA PRO A 592 29.81 -6.42 -3.25
C PRO A 592 30.23 -5.05 -3.80
#